data_AF-A0A4Q6G9G5-F1
#
_entry.id   AF-A0A4Q6G9G5-F1
#
_cell.length_a   1.000
_cell.length_b   1.000
_cell.length_c   1.000
_cell.angle_alpha   90.00
_cell.angle_beta   90.00
_cell.angle_gamma   90.00
#
_symmetry.space_group_name_H-M   'P 1'
#
loop_
_entity.id
_entity.type
_entity.pdbx_description
1 polymer ?
#
loop_
_entity_poly.entity_id
_entity_poly.type
_entity_poly.pdbx_seq_one_letter_code
_entity_poly.pdbx_strand_id
1 'polypeptide(L)'
;AGISVSRVGGAAQTKIIKKLSGGIRISLAQYRELAAFAQFASDLDEATRKQLERGQRVTELMKQKQYQPMSIANQALSIYAVNEGYLDDVPVNKLLALEEGLHAHFANTQGELIGKINASGDWNDEIEAAFKAGISEFKTTGSW
;
A
#
# COMPACT_ATOMS: atom_id res chain seq x y z
N ALA A 1 -6.68 -18.09 2.90
CA ALA A 1 -7.25 -17.23 1.83
C ALA A 1 -8.43 -16.45 2.38
N GLY A 2 -8.60 -15.17 2.03
CA GLY A 2 -9.71 -14.37 2.55
C GLY A 2 -11.10 -14.90 2.13
N ILE A 3 -12.11 -14.72 2.99
CA ILE A 3 -13.50 -15.16 2.77
C ILE A 3 -14.15 -14.37 1.62
N SER A 4 -13.81 -13.09 1.47
CA SER A 4 -14.32 -12.22 0.40
C SER A 4 -13.63 -12.51 -0.93
N VAL A 5 -14.42 -12.74 -1.99
CA VAL A 5 -13.93 -12.99 -3.35
C VAL A 5 -14.72 -12.20 -4.39
N SER A 6 -14.06 -11.78 -5.47
CA SER A 6 -14.71 -11.30 -6.68
C SER A 6 -14.69 -12.41 -7.74
N ARG A 7 -15.85 -12.74 -8.31
CA ARG A 7 -15.97 -13.75 -9.37
C ARG A 7 -15.42 -13.27 -10.72
N VAL A 8 -15.40 -11.95 -10.95
CA VAL A 8 -14.81 -11.33 -12.15
C VAL A 8 -13.29 -11.20 -12.00
N GLY A 9 -12.81 -11.03 -10.77
CA GLY A 9 -11.39 -10.95 -10.46
C GLY A 9 -10.69 -9.77 -11.14
N GLY A 10 -9.44 -10.00 -11.56
CA GLY A 10 -8.59 -8.95 -12.14
C GLY A 10 -9.03 -8.44 -13.51
N ALA A 11 -10.07 -9.01 -14.14
CA ALA A 11 -10.64 -8.48 -15.37
C ALA A 11 -11.41 -7.16 -15.16
N ALA A 12 -11.87 -6.89 -13.93
CA ALA A 12 -12.54 -5.64 -13.55
C ALA A 12 -11.58 -4.56 -13.04
N GLN A 13 -10.27 -4.83 -12.98
CA GLN A 13 -9.28 -3.90 -12.44
C GLN A 13 -8.57 -3.15 -13.56
N THR A 14 -8.24 -1.88 -13.30
CA THR A 14 -7.28 -1.15 -14.14
C THR A 14 -5.91 -1.82 -14.08
N LYS A 15 -5.08 -1.58 -15.10
CA LYS A 15 -3.77 -2.23 -15.24
C LYS A 15 -2.87 -1.98 -14.01
N ILE A 16 -2.85 -0.75 -13.51
CA ILE A 16 -2.09 -0.37 -12.31
C ILE A 16 -2.55 -1.11 -11.05
N ILE A 17 -3.87 -1.12 -10.78
CA ILE A 17 -4.40 -1.80 -9.60
C ILE A 17 -4.17 -3.30 -9.70
N LYS A 18 -4.35 -3.90 -10.87
CA LYS A 18 -4.09 -5.32 -11.09
C LYS A 18 -2.62 -5.68 -10.83
N LYS A 19 -1.69 -4.86 -11.32
CA LYS A 19 -0.25 -5.07 -11.13
C LYS A 19 0.14 -5.00 -9.66
N LEU A 20 -0.39 -4.02 -8.93
CA LEU A 20 0.03 -3.72 -7.56
C LEU A 20 -0.75 -4.52 -6.49
N SER A 21 -2.02 -4.83 -6.70
CA SER A 21 -2.87 -5.50 -5.69
C SER A 21 -2.61 -7.01 -5.54
N GLY A 22 -1.90 -7.64 -6.48
CA GLY A 22 -1.66 -9.09 -6.47
C GLY A 22 -0.94 -9.57 -5.20
N GLY A 23 0.09 -8.83 -4.77
CA GLY A 23 0.87 -9.15 -3.57
C GLY A 23 0.07 -8.98 -2.27
N ILE A 24 -0.71 -7.89 -2.17
CA ILE A 24 -1.47 -7.55 -0.95
C ILE A 24 -2.39 -8.67 -0.51
N ARG A 25 -3.14 -9.30 -1.43
CA ARG A 25 -4.08 -10.37 -1.07
C ARG A 25 -3.37 -11.55 -0.41
N ILE A 26 -2.20 -11.92 -0.95
CA ILE A 26 -1.40 -13.04 -0.44
C ILE A 26 -0.84 -12.67 0.94
N SER A 27 -0.24 -11.49 1.05
CA SER A 27 0.33 -11.00 2.30
C SER A 27 -0.71 -10.89 3.42
N LEU A 28 -1.90 -10.36 3.15
CA LEU A 28 -3.00 -10.27 4.14
C LEU A 28 -3.51 -11.64 4.56
N ALA A 29 -3.59 -12.61 3.62
CA ALA A 29 -4.00 -13.96 3.96
C ALA A 29 -2.98 -14.64 4.87
N GLN A 30 -1.68 -14.55 4.53
CA GLN A 30 -0.60 -15.11 5.34
C GLN A 30 -0.49 -14.42 6.70
N TYR A 31 -0.65 -13.10 6.77
CA TYR A 31 -0.65 -12.34 8.00
C TYR A 31 -1.71 -12.85 8.99
N ARG A 32 -2.95 -13.08 8.52
CA ARG A 32 -4.03 -13.57 9.39
C ARG A 32 -3.75 -14.94 9.99
N GLU A 33 -3.17 -15.84 9.19
CA GLU A 33 -2.75 -17.16 9.69
C GLU A 33 -1.63 -16.98 10.73
N LEU A 34 -0.54 -16.31 10.37
CA LEU A 34 0.63 -16.13 11.23
C LEU A 34 0.31 -15.36 12.52
N ALA A 35 -0.56 -14.35 12.48
CA ALA A 35 -0.92 -13.55 13.64
C ALA A 35 -1.61 -14.38 14.73
N ALA A 36 -2.38 -15.42 14.35
CA ALA A 36 -2.99 -16.33 15.31
C ALA A 36 -1.93 -17.24 15.99
N PHE A 37 -0.92 -17.70 15.25
CA PHE A 37 0.17 -18.52 15.79
C PHE A 37 1.15 -17.70 16.65
N ALA A 38 1.43 -16.46 16.24
CA ALA A 38 2.34 -15.55 16.92
C ALA A 38 1.89 -15.18 18.34
N GLN A 39 0.59 -15.29 18.66
CA GLN A 39 0.08 -15.06 20.01
C GLN A 39 0.57 -16.09 21.04
N PHE A 40 1.03 -17.26 20.57
CA PHE A 40 1.43 -18.38 21.43
C PHE A 40 2.92 -18.72 21.32
N ALA A 41 3.66 -18.06 20.42
CA ALA A 41 5.07 -18.32 20.20
C ALA A 41 5.93 -17.25 20.92
N SER A 42 6.86 -17.69 21.77
CA SER A 42 7.80 -16.80 22.47
C SER A 42 8.94 -16.32 21.56
N ASP A 43 9.36 -17.17 20.61
CA ASP A 43 10.44 -16.89 19.68
C ASP A 43 9.94 -17.03 18.24
N LEU A 44 9.97 -15.93 17.51
CA LEU A 44 9.76 -15.88 16.07
C LEU A 44 11.07 -15.53 15.39
N ASP A 45 11.41 -16.25 14.33
CA ASP A 45 12.53 -15.89 13.47
C ASP A 45 12.30 -14.51 12.81
N GLU A 46 13.39 -13.89 12.35
CA GLU A 46 13.35 -12.53 11.80
C GLU A 46 12.46 -12.40 10.57
N ALA A 47 12.39 -13.44 9.71
CA ALA A 47 11.58 -13.40 8.51
C ALA A 47 10.08 -13.42 8.87
N THR A 48 9.68 -14.28 9.81
CA THR A 48 8.31 -14.33 10.33
C THR A 48 7.92 -13.02 11.01
N ARG A 49 8.83 -12.40 11.77
CA ARG A 49 8.61 -11.09 12.39
C ARG A 49 8.35 -9.99 11.34
N LYS A 50 9.21 -9.88 10.33
CA LYS A 50 9.04 -8.90 9.24
C LYS A 50 7.73 -9.10 8.48
N GLN A 51 7.34 -10.36 8.24
CA GLN A 51 6.09 -10.66 7.57
C GLN A 51 4.86 -10.24 8.40
N LEU A 52 4.88 -10.46 9.72
CA LEU A 52 3.83 -10.02 10.63
C LEU A 52 3.73 -8.49 10.68
N GLU A 53 4.87 -7.84 10.84
CA GLU A 53 5.00 -6.40 10.88
C GLU A 53 4.48 -5.73 9.60
N ARG A 54 4.84 -6.26 8.42
CA ARG A 54 4.30 -5.76 7.15
C ARG A 54 2.81 -6.04 7.02
N GLY A 55 2.35 -7.22 7.42
CA GLY A 55 0.93 -7.57 7.41
C GLY A 55 0.06 -6.65 8.28
N GLN A 56 0.58 -6.24 9.45
CA GLN A 56 -0.07 -5.27 10.32
C GLN A 56 -0.18 -3.90 9.64
N ARG A 57 0.89 -3.44 8.99
CA ARG A 57 0.90 -2.17 8.23
C ARG A 57 -0.05 -2.17 7.05
N VAL A 58 -0.06 -3.25 6.25
CA VAL A 58 -1.03 -3.41 5.16
C VAL A 58 -2.46 -3.39 5.71
N THR A 59 -2.71 -4.06 6.83
CA THR A 59 -4.05 -4.07 7.47
C THR A 59 -4.47 -2.67 7.92
N GLU A 60 -3.55 -1.91 8.52
CA GLU A 60 -3.81 -0.53 8.92
C GLU A 60 -4.11 0.36 7.71
N LEU A 61 -3.32 0.25 6.65
CA LEU A 61 -3.49 1.03 5.40
C LEU A 61 -4.82 0.75 4.69
N MET A 62 -5.40 -0.44 4.86
CA MET A 62 -6.72 -0.75 4.28
C MET A 62 -7.88 -0.08 5.05
N LYS A 63 -7.62 0.60 6.17
CA LYS A 63 -8.66 1.36 6.88
C LYS A 63 -8.93 2.66 6.16
N GLN A 64 -10.21 2.91 5.89
CA GLN A 64 -10.66 4.11 5.18
C GLN A 64 -11.82 4.74 5.93
N LYS A 65 -11.78 6.07 6.11
CA LYS A 65 -12.88 6.82 6.70
C LYS A 65 -14.09 6.79 5.77
N GLN A 66 -15.28 6.80 6.35
CA GLN A 66 -16.52 6.88 5.59
C GLN A 66 -16.59 8.19 4.79
N TYR A 67 -17.22 8.13 3.61
CA TYR A 67 -17.38 9.28 2.69
C TYR A 67 -16.09 9.89 2.14
N GLN A 68 -14.97 9.18 2.24
CA GLN A 68 -13.69 9.62 1.68
C GLN A 68 -13.22 8.65 0.59
N PRO A 69 -13.92 8.53 -0.56
CA PRO A 69 -13.48 7.65 -1.63
C PRO A 69 -12.11 8.10 -2.16
N MET A 70 -11.22 7.13 -2.41
CA MET A 70 -9.89 7.41 -2.96
C MET A 70 -9.90 7.27 -4.48
N SER A 71 -9.12 8.12 -5.17
CA SER A 71 -8.85 8.00 -6.59
C SER A 71 -8.02 6.75 -6.90
N ILE A 72 -8.01 6.31 -8.16
CA ILE A 72 -7.20 5.15 -8.59
C ILE A 72 -5.71 5.41 -8.34
N ALA A 73 -5.26 6.63 -8.62
CA ALA A 73 -3.87 7.03 -8.42
C ALA A 73 -3.47 6.98 -6.94
N ASN A 74 -4.31 7.51 -6.03
CA ASN A 74 -4.01 7.49 -4.59
C ASN A 74 -4.01 6.07 -4.04
N GLN A 75 -4.98 5.24 -4.43
CA GLN A 75 -5.00 3.83 -4.06
C GLN A 75 -3.73 3.11 -4.54
N ALA A 76 -3.35 3.32 -5.80
CA ALA A 76 -2.15 2.73 -6.37
C ALA A 76 -0.87 3.17 -5.64
N LEU A 77 -0.77 4.45 -5.29
CA LEU A 77 0.36 5.01 -4.56
C LEU A 77 0.51 4.38 -3.16
N SER A 78 -0.59 4.28 -2.40
CA SER A 78 -0.60 3.63 -1.08
C SER A 78 -0.17 2.17 -1.17
N ILE A 79 -0.76 1.43 -2.13
CA ILE A 79 -0.46 0.01 -2.35
C ILE A 79 1.01 -0.18 -2.76
N TYR A 80 1.53 0.66 -3.65
CA TYR A 80 2.92 0.61 -4.06
C TYR A 80 3.87 0.87 -2.87
N ALA A 81 3.59 1.91 -2.08
CA ALA A 81 4.41 2.28 -0.92
C ALA A 81 4.56 1.12 0.08
N VAL A 82 3.46 0.40 0.37
CA VAL A 82 3.51 -0.74 1.31
C VAL A 82 4.15 -1.98 0.71
N ASN A 83 3.92 -2.26 -0.57
CA ASN A 83 4.48 -3.45 -1.24
C ASN A 83 6.01 -3.39 -1.30
N GLU A 84 6.55 -2.22 -1.65
CA GLU A 84 7.99 -1.99 -1.80
C GLU A 84 8.70 -1.70 -0.46
N GLY A 85 7.97 -1.75 0.66
CA GLY A 85 8.55 -1.64 2.00
C GLY A 85 8.89 -0.20 2.44
N TYR A 86 8.41 0.83 1.73
CA TYR A 86 8.64 2.22 2.12
C TYR A 86 7.98 2.60 3.45
N LEU A 87 7.04 1.79 3.94
CA LEU A 87 6.34 1.99 5.21
C LEU A 87 6.89 1.12 6.35
N ASP A 88 7.88 0.26 6.11
CA ASP A 88 8.35 -0.73 7.10
C ASP A 88 9.02 -0.09 8.33
N ASP A 89 9.59 1.11 8.20
CA ASP A 89 10.19 1.90 9.28
C ASP A 89 9.18 2.79 10.01
N VAL A 90 7.92 2.81 9.55
CA VAL A 90 6.89 3.72 10.07
C VAL A 90 6.11 3.02 11.19
N PRO A 91 5.93 3.67 12.36
CA PRO A 91 5.04 3.16 13.41
C PRO A 91 3.60 3.04 12.90
N VAL A 92 2.93 1.94 13.23
CA VAL A 92 1.57 1.64 12.74
C VAL A 92 0.57 2.76 13.05
N ASN A 93 0.67 3.38 14.23
CA ASN A 93 -0.21 4.49 14.64
C ASN A 93 -0.02 5.79 13.84
N LYS A 94 1.09 5.94 13.11
CA LYS A 94 1.36 7.09 12.25
C LYS A 94 1.09 6.80 10.77
N LEU A 95 0.74 5.57 10.42
CA LEU A 95 0.72 5.12 9.03
C LEU A 95 -0.35 5.84 8.19
N LEU A 96 -1.55 6.06 8.75
CA LEU A 96 -2.61 6.79 8.05
C LEU A 96 -2.29 8.29 7.90
N ALA A 97 -1.60 8.89 8.87
CA ALA A 97 -1.17 10.29 8.77
C ALA A 97 -0.09 10.45 7.70
N LEU A 98 0.84 9.50 7.61
CA LEU A 98 1.84 9.44 6.55
C LEU A 98 1.19 9.27 5.17
N GLU A 99 0.24 8.35 5.03
CA GLU A 99 -0.51 8.15 3.78
C GLU A 99 -1.17 9.45 3.31
N GLU A 100 -1.88 10.14 4.21
CA GLU A 100 -2.53 11.42 3.91
C GLU A 100 -1.51 12.48 3.49
N GLY A 101 -0.38 12.58 4.20
CA GLY A 101 0.73 13.47 3.84
C GLY A 101 1.37 13.13 2.50
N LEU A 102 1.53 11.85 2.18
CA LEU A 102 2.09 11.36 0.92
C LEU A 102 1.15 11.69 -0.24
N HIS A 103 -0.16 11.49 -0.08
CA HIS A 103 -1.16 11.88 -1.08
C HIS A 103 -1.15 13.39 -1.31
N ALA A 104 -1.08 14.18 -0.25
CA ALA A 104 -0.98 15.64 -0.37
C ALA A 104 0.31 16.08 -1.07
N HIS A 105 1.44 15.46 -0.76
CA HIS A 105 2.71 15.73 -1.43
C HIS A 105 2.60 15.45 -2.93
N PHE A 106 2.13 14.27 -3.34
CA PHE A 106 1.96 13.93 -4.76
C PHE A 106 0.93 14.82 -5.46
N ALA A 107 -0.12 15.25 -4.80
CA ALA A 107 -1.07 16.21 -5.37
C ALA A 107 -0.39 17.55 -5.70
N ASN A 108 0.55 17.99 -4.85
CA ASN A 108 1.26 19.26 -5.00
C ASN A 108 2.45 19.19 -5.98
N THR A 109 3.22 18.09 -5.96
CA THR A 109 4.46 17.95 -6.74
C THR A 109 4.28 17.17 -8.03
N GLN A 110 3.31 16.26 -8.09
CA GLN A 110 3.12 15.28 -9.17
C GLN A 110 1.66 15.26 -9.70
N GLY A 111 0.97 16.40 -9.66
CA GLY A 111 -0.45 16.50 -10.04
C GLY A 111 -0.76 16.02 -11.46
N GLU A 112 0.14 16.27 -12.42
CA GLU A 112 0.00 15.79 -13.81
C GLU A 112 0.05 14.26 -13.91
N LEU A 113 0.98 13.63 -13.17
CA LEU A 113 1.09 12.18 -13.09
C LEU A 113 -0.19 11.57 -12.49
N ILE A 114 -0.69 12.15 -11.39
CA ILE A 114 -1.95 11.74 -10.75
C ILE A 114 -3.12 11.83 -11.75
N GLY A 115 -3.21 12.92 -12.51
CA GLY A 115 -4.21 13.09 -13.56
C GLY A 115 -4.11 12.01 -14.65
N LYS A 116 -2.90 11.75 -15.16
CA LYS A 116 -2.64 10.72 -16.17
C LYS A 116 -3.06 9.33 -15.69
N ILE A 117 -2.69 8.95 -14.46
CA ILE A 117 -3.04 7.65 -13.90
C ILE A 117 -4.55 7.51 -13.69
N ASN A 118 -5.23 8.55 -13.22
CA ASN A 118 -6.68 8.50 -13.03
C ASN A 118 -7.44 8.38 -14.36
N ALA A 119 -6.91 8.95 -15.44
CA ALA A 119 -7.51 8.87 -16.77
C ALA A 119 -7.26 7.52 -17.46
N SER A 120 -6.03 7.01 -17.43
CA SER A 120 -5.66 5.80 -18.18
C SER A 120 -5.73 4.50 -17.36
N GLY A 121 -5.48 4.58 -16.05
CA GLY A 121 -5.29 3.40 -15.20
C GLY A 121 -4.07 2.55 -15.58
N ASP A 122 -3.14 3.12 -16.34
CA ASP A 122 -1.97 2.41 -16.87
C ASP A 122 -0.84 2.24 -15.86
N TRP A 123 0.03 1.28 -16.17
CA TRP A 123 1.30 1.04 -15.47
C TRP A 123 2.42 0.83 -16.48
N ASN A 124 3.54 1.51 -16.24
CA ASN A 124 4.80 1.43 -16.98
C ASN A 124 5.98 1.85 -16.07
N ASP A 125 7.20 1.71 -16.58
CA ASP A 125 8.42 1.98 -15.83
C ASP A 125 8.61 3.47 -15.49
N GLU A 126 8.03 4.37 -16.29
CA GLU A 126 8.05 5.82 -16.03
C GLU A 126 7.23 6.17 -14.78
N ILE A 127 6.01 5.61 -14.67
CA ILE A 127 5.14 5.78 -13.50
C ILE A 127 5.82 5.20 -12.26
N GLU A 128 6.43 4.03 -12.38
CA GLU A 128 7.16 3.40 -11.28
C GLU A 128 8.35 4.25 -10.81
N ALA A 129 9.15 4.75 -11.74
CA ALA A 129 10.28 5.63 -11.43
C ALA A 129 9.80 6.92 -10.74
N ALA A 130 8.70 7.52 -11.20
CA ALA A 130 8.12 8.70 -10.58
C ALA A 130 7.58 8.43 -9.17
N PHE A 131 6.93 7.27 -8.95
CA PHE A 131 6.49 6.85 -7.61
C PHE A 131 7.68 6.68 -6.67
N LYS A 132 8.72 5.96 -7.11
CA LYS A 132 9.94 5.75 -6.32
C LYS A 132 10.62 7.07 -5.95
N ALA A 133 10.77 7.97 -6.92
CA ALA A 133 11.38 9.28 -6.70
C ALA A 133 10.56 10.11 -5.72
N GLY A 134 9.26 10.27 -5.95
CA GLY A 134 8.38 11.08 -5.11
C GLY A 134 8.21 10.55 -3.69
N ILE A 135 8.15 9.22 -3.49
CA ILE A 135 8.12 8.63 -2.14
C ILE A 135 9.46 8.86 -1.43
N SER A 136 10.58 8.68 -2.13
CA SER A 136 11.91 8.90 -1.54
C SER A 136 12.12 10.37 -1.17
N GLU A 137 11.71 11.29 -2.04
CA GLU A 137 11.71 12.73 -1.78
C GLU A 137 10.86 13.05 -0.55
N PHE A 138 9.59 12.63 -0.55
CA PHE A 138 8.70 12.80 0.60
C PHE A 138 9.36 12.30 1.88
N LYS A 139 9.93 11.09 1.86
CA LYS A 139 10.63 10.47 3.00
C LYS A 139 11.93 11.15 3.45
N THR A 140 12.49 12.09 2.68
CA THR A 140 13.64 12.90 3.13
C THR A 140 13.23 14.17 3.83
N THR A 141 12.04 14.72 3.51
CA THR A 141 11.50 15.94 4.12
C THR A 141 11.14 15.80 5.62
N GLY A 142 11.07 14.58 6.15
CA GLY A 142 10.93 14.27 7.59
C GLY A 142 9.60 14.64 8.26
N SER A 143 8.63 15.20 7.57
CA SER A 143 7.42 15.80 8.15
C SER A 143 6.18 14.90 8.06
N TRP A 144 6.18 13.75 8.75
CA TRP A 144 5.02 12.87 8.96
C TRP A 144 5.03 12.15 10.34
#